data_AF-A0A947VEV5-F1
#
_entry.id   AF-A0A947VEV5-F1
#
_cell.length_a   1.000
_cell.length_b   1.000
_cell.length_c   1.000
_cell.angle_alpha   90.00
_cell.angle_beta   90.00
_cell.angle_gamma   90.00
#
_symmetry.space_group_name_H-M   'P 1'
#
loop_
_entity.id
_entity.type
_entity.pdbx_description
1 polymer ?
#
loop_
_entity_poly.entity_id
_entity_poly.type
_entity_poly.pdbx_seq_one_letter_code
_entity_poly.pdbx_strand_id
1 'polypeptide(L)'
;MLELRWNPILKQWIIVATHRQNRTYKPPKDYCPLCPTKKGGLITEVPAEDYDIVVFENKFPSLQQDSPEVTEKDSKFFKHGKARGICEVVLFTSDHNGIMSEKPLSRYIKLVKVWRDRYRELGDKDYIDYVFIFENKGEEVGVTLHHPHGQIYAYPFIPPVIEQELNSSKEYLEKEGECLFCKTLKEEKEDGRRIIISNDSFTALVPFSASYTYEVHIYANKHLSSLNDFSEKEEIDLAAILKTILMKFD
;
A
#
# COMPACT_ATOMS: atom_id res chain seq x y z
N MET A 1 -22.26 7.86 -7.13
CA MET A 1 -22.37 8.00 -5.66
C MET A 1 -21.01 7.64 -5.08
N LEU A 2 -20.51 8.51 -4.20
CA LEU A 2 -19.24 8.34 -3.52
C LEU A 2 -19.39 8.86 -2.08
N GLU A 3 -19.37 7.97 -1.11
CA GLU A 3 -19.58 8.28 0.30
C GLU A 3 -18.96 7.22 1.22
N LEU A 4 -18.82 7.57 2.49
CA LEU A 4 -18.54 6.64 3.57
C LEU A 4 -19.85 6.28 4.28
N ARG A 5 -20.03 5.02 4.62
CA ARG A 5 -21.14 4.54 5.46
C ARG A 5 -20.60 3.91 6.73
N TRP A 6 -21.08 4.35 7.88
CA TRP A 6 -20.69 3.77 9.16
C TRP A 6 -21.38 2.42 9.37
N ASN A 7 -20.59 1.38 9.58
CA ASN A 7 -21.07 0.08 10.04
C ASN A 7 -21.03 0.05 11.58
N PRO A 8 -22.19 0.09 12.27
CA PRO A 8 -22.23 0.11 13.73
C PRO A 8 -21.93 -1.26 14.38
N ILE A 9 -21.99 -2.35 13.62
CA ILE A 9 -21.73 -3.71 14.14
C ILE A 9 -20.23 -3.91 14.32
N LEU A 10 -19.45 -3.57 13.28
CA LEU A 10 -17.99 -3.71 13.27
C LEU A 10 -17.27 -2.41 13.68
N LYS A 11 -18.02 -1.33 13.91
CA LYS A 11 -17.50 0.01 14.22
C LYS A 11 -16.47 0.49 13.20
N GLN A 12 -16.82 0.43 11.92
CA GLN A 12 -15.91 0.81 10.84
C GLN A 12 -16.60 1.58 9.73
N TRP A 13 -15.83 2.42 9.03
CA TRP A 13 -16.27 3.06 7.80
C TRP A 13 -16.18 2.10 6.61
N ILE A 14 -17.24 2.09 5.79
CA ILE A 14 -17.30 1.38 4.52
C ILE A 14 -17.31 2.39 3.40
N ILE A 15 -16.39 2.25 2.46
CA ILE A 15 -16.33 3.10 1.26
C ILE A 15 -17.34 2.59 0.23
N VAL A 16 -18.25 3.45 -0.21
CA VAL A 16 -19.23 3.15 -1.27
C VAL A 16 -18.94 4.04 -2.47
N ALA A 17 -18.47 3.43 -3.56
CA ALA A 17 -18.07 4.13 -4.79
C ALA A 17 -18.70 3.47 -6.03
N THR A 18 -19.89 3.92 -6.42
CA THR A 18 -20.70 3.23 -7.45
C THR A 18 -20.13 3.38 -8.87
N HIS A 19 -19.40 4.46 -9.17
CA HIS A 19 -18.77 4.69 -10.48
C HIS A 19 -17.69 3.68 -10.82
N ARG A 20 -17.15 2.97 -9.81
CA ARG A 20 -16.12 1.93 -10.01
C ARG A 20 -16.61 0.72 -10.80
N GLN A 21 -17.92 0.55 -11.00
CA GLN A 21 -18.46 -0.47 -11.90
C GLN A 21 -18.00 -0.27 -13.36
N ASN A 22 -17.67 0.96 -13.74
CA ASN A 22 -17.19 1.32 -15.09
C ASN A 22 -15.67 1.21 -15.25
N ARG A 23 -14.96 0.60 -14.29
CA ARG A 23 -13.51 0.45 -14.35
C ARG A 23 -13.10 -0.33 -15.60
N THR A 24 -11.95 0.03 -16.16
CA THR A 24 -11.32 -0.74 -17.22
C THR A 24 -11.08 -2.18 -16.75
N TYR A 25 -11.62 -3.15 -17.47
CA TYR A 25 -11.56 -4.57 -17.12
C TYR A 25 -10.84 -5.34 -18.22
N LYS A 26 -9.66 -5.91 -17.88
CA LYS A 26 -8.83 -6.75 -18.76
C LYS A 26 -8.76 -6.23 -20.21
N PRO A 27 -8.26 -5.00 -20.43
CA PRO A 27 -8.08 -4.50 -21.78
C PRO A 27 -7.05 -5.38 -22.51
N PRO A 28 -7.13 -5.54 -23.84
CA PRO A 28 -6.05 -6.14 -24.61
C PRO A 28 -4.73 -5.42 -24.32
N LYS A 29 -3.61 -6.13 -24.41
CA LYS A 29 -2.29 -5.59 -24.09
C LYS A 29 -1.96 -4.28 -24.81
N ASP A 30 -2.32 -4.17 -26.08
CA ASP A 30 -2.10 -2.96 -26.91
C ASP A 30 -2.93 -1.75 -26.47
N TYR A 31 -3.90 -1.96 -25.59
CA TYR A 31 -4.80 -0.96 -25.00
C TYR A 31 -4.57 -0.80 -23.49
N CYS A 32 -3.41 -1.23 -22.98
CA CYS A 32 -3.09 -1.06 -21.58
C CYS A 32 -2.97 0.44 -21.24
N PRO A 33 -3.79 0.97 -20.32
CA PRO A 33 -3.76 2.39 -19.96
C PRO A 33 -2.52 2.80 -19.17
N LEU A 34 -1.71 1.83 -18.73
CA LEU A 34 -0.51 2.02 -17.90
C LEU A 34 0.79 1.98 -18.73
N CYS A 35 0.72 1.58 -20.00
CA CYS A 35 1.86 1.65 -20.92
C CYS A 35 2.22 3.12 -21.22
N PRO A 36 3.47 3.43 -21.61
CA PRO A 36 3.81 4.74 -22.13
C PRO A 36 3.01 5.12 -23.39
N THR A 37 2.67 6.40 -23.53
CA THR A 37 2.06 6.93 -24.76
C THR A 37 3.10 7.00 -25.87
N LYS A 38 3.01 6.07 -26.84
CA LYS A 38 3.90 6.07 -28.01
C LYS A 38 3.48 7.14 -29.02
N LYS A 39 4.44 7.73 -29.72
CA LYS A 39 4.18 8.69 -30.81
C LYS A 39 3.26 8.09 -31.88
N GLY A 40 2.12 8.75 -32.12
CA GLY A 40 1.10 8.26 -33.06
C GLY A 40 0.30 7.05 -32.58
N GLY A 41 0.51 6.61 -31.33
CA GLY A 41 -0.24 5.57 -30.66
C GLY A 41 -1.42 6.10 -29.85
N LEU A 42 -2.07 5.20 -29.12
CA LEU A 42 -3.15 5.54 -28.20
C LEU A 42 -2.63 6.37 -27.02
N ILE A 43 -3.39 7.39 -26.63
CA ILE A 43 -3.11 8.18 -25.43
C ILE A 43 -3.46 7.32 -24.22
N THR A 44 -2.50 7.19 -23.31
CA THR A 44 -2.62 6.42 -22.05
C THR A 44 -2.68 7.36 -20.85
N GLU A 45 -2.75 6.81 -19.63
CA GLU A 45 -2.63 7.61 -18.40
C GLU A 45 -1.20 8.13 -18.17
N VAL A 46 -0.24 7.67 -18.97
CA VAL A 46 1.16 8.13 -18.93
C VAL A 46 1.47 8.91 -20.21
N PRO A 47 1.34 10.25 -20.21
CA PRO A 47 1.58 11.10 -21.38
C PRO A 47 3.09 11.32 -21.65
N ALA A 48 3.87 10.25 -21.60
CA ALA A 48 5.30 10.21 -21.89
C ALA A 48 5.65 8.95 -22.68
N GLU A 49 6.71 9.02 -23.49
CA GLU A 49 7.16 7.88 -24.33
C GLU A 49 7.88 6.79 -23.51
N ASP A 50 8.38 7.13 -22.32
CA ASP A 50 9.03 6.20 -21.38
C ASP A 50 8.95 6.77 -19.94
N TYR A 51 9.18 5.91 -18.94
CA TYR A 51 9.30 6.31 -17.55
C TYR A 51 10.08 5.30 -16.71
N ASP A 52 10.66 5.78 -15.62
CA ASP A 52 11.24 4.92 -14.59
C ASP A 52 10.13 4.40 -13.66
N ILE A 53 9.66 5.25 -12.74
CA ILE A 53 8.48 5.04 -11.91
C ILE A 53 7.61 6.27 -12.07
N VAL A 54 6.30 6.08 -12.21
CA VAL A 54 5.34 7.19 -12.29
C VAL A 54 4.22 6.99 -11.28
N VAL A 55 3.78 8.09 -10.68
CA VAL A 55 2.65 8.13 -9.75
C VAL A 55 1.62 9.11 -10.30
N PHE A 56 0.35 8.71 -10.29
CA PHE A 56 -0.76 9.58 -10.68
C PHE A 56 -2.04 9.15 -9.96
N GLU A 57 -3.02 10.06 -9.90
CA GLU A 57 -4.32 9.76 -9.30
C GLU A 57 -5.09 8.70 -10.10
N ASN A 58 -5.72 7.78 -9.37
CA ASN A 58 -6.49 6.71 -9.94
C ASN A 58 -7.74 7.28 -10.64
N LYS A 59 -7.94 6.91 -11.91
CA LYS A 59 -9.09 7.31 -12.73
C LYS A 59 -10.45 6.86 -12.18
N PHE A 60 -10.48 5.78 -11.41
CA PHE A 60 -11.70 5.24 -10.79
C PHE A 60 -11.53 5.18 -9.27
N PRO A 61 -11.31 6.31 -8.59
CA PRO A 61 -10.84 6.30 -7.22
C PRO A 61 -11.95 5.86 -6.27
N SER A 62 -11.56 5.22 -5.16
CA SER A 62 -12.48 4.89 -4.06
C SER A 62 -12.64 6.07 -3.09
N LEU A 63 -11.72 7.02 -3.11
CA LEU A 63 -11.69 8.24 -2.29
C LEU A 63 -11.20 9.38 -3.18
N GLN A 64 -11.77 10.57 -3.08
CA GLN A 64 -11.33 11.70 -3.90
C GLN A 64 -11.27 12.99 -3.09
N GLN A 65 -10.31 13.86 -3.41
CA GLN A 65 -10.07 15.10 -2.67
C GLN A 65 -11.31 16.01 -2.68
N ASP A 66 -11.95 16.15 -3.84
CA ASP A 66 -13.19 16.89 -4.02
C ASP A 66 -14.39 15.93 -3.96
N SER A 67 -14.50 15.15 -2.88
CA SER A 67 -15.63 14.24 -2.66
C SER A 67 -16.94 15.03 -2.68
N PRO A 68 -17.99 14.58 -3.39
CA PRO A 68 -19.28 15.25 -3.38
C PRO A 68 -19.82 15.32 -1.95
N GLU A 69 -20.64 16.33 -1.69
CA GLU A 69 -21.43 16.39 -0.48
C GLU A 69 -22.32 15.15 -0.36
N VAL A 70 -22.41 14.59 0.84
CA VAL A 70 -23.37 13.53 1.11
C VAL A 70 -24.74 14.18 1.33
N THR A 71 -25.71 13.79 0.51
CA THR A 71 -27.07 14.37 0.52
C THR A 71 -28.03 13.60 1.42
N GLU A 72 -27.66 12.36 1.72
CA GLU A 72 -28.36 11.41 2.54
C GLU A 72 -28.33 11.88 4.00
N LYS A 73 -29.51 11.90 4.63
CA LYS A 73 -29.61 12.30 6.03
C LYS A 73 -29.22 11.13 6.92
N ASP A 74 -28.36 11.43 7.89
CA ASP A 74 -28.11 10.52 9.01
C ASP A 74 -29.40 10.19 9.74
N SER A 75 -29.48 8.93 10.19
CA SER A 75 -30.44 8.51 11.21
C SER A 75 -29.76 8.53 12.58
N LYS A 76 -30.50 8.17 13.63
CA LYS A 76 -29.89 7.96 14.96
C LYS A 76 -28.84 6.84 14.98
N PHE A 77 -28.88 5.93 14.00
CA PHE A 77 -28.11 4.68 14.02
C PHE A 77 -27.11 4.57 12.85
N PHE A 78 -27.54 4.91 11.65
CA PHE A 78 -26.70 4.94 10.45
C PHE A 78 -26.18 6.34 10.18
N LYS A 79 -24.87 6.44 10.03
CA LYS A 79 -24.14 7.67 9.73
C LYS A 79 -23.47 7.59 8.36
N HIS A 80 -23.40 8.72 7.69
CA HIS A 80 -22.68 8.88 6.44
C HIS A 80 -21.53 9.86 6.64
N GLY A 81 -20.51 9.73 5.80
CA GLY A 81 -19.33 10.59 5.83
C GLY A 81 -18.85 10.89 4.43
N LYS A 82 -18.11 11.98 4.26
CA LYS A 82 -17.46 12.28 2.98
C LYS A 82 -16.33 11.29 2.72
N ALA A 83 -16.30 10.72 1.53
CA ALA A 83 -15.19 9.88 1.06
C ALA A 83 -14.02 10.75 0.57
N ARG A 84 -13.64 11.74 1.39
CA ARG A 84 -12.58 12.70 1.10
C ARG A 84 -11.23 12.04 1.35
N GLY A 85 -10.50 11.72 0.30
CA GLY A 85 -9.19 11.08 0.41
C GLY A 85 -8.52 11.02 -0.96
N ILE A 86 -7.44 10.27 -1.10
CA ILE A 86 -6.70 10.21 -2.36
C ILE A 86 -6.38 8.75 -2.68
N CYS A 87 -6.59 8.36 -3.93
CA CYS A 87 -6.17 7.05 -4.44
C CYS A 87 -5.18 7.27 -5.58
N GLU A 88 -3.95 6.80 -5.43
CA GLU A 88 -2.91 6.87 -6.46
C GLU A 88 -2.59 5.49 -7.03
N VAL A 89 -2.11 5.47 -8.26
CA VAL A 89 -1.49 4.33 -8.93
C VAL A 89 0.00 4.60 -9.04
N VAL A 90 0.82 3.61 -8.69
CA VAL A 90 2.28 3.67 -8.77
C VAL A 90 2.76 2.64 -9.79
N LEU A 91 3.27 3.07 -10.93
CA LEU A 91 3.78 2.15 -11.95
C LEU A 91 5.25 1.88 -11.72
N PHE A 92 5.62 0.61 -11.60
CA PHE A 92 6.98 0.24 -11.20
C PHE A 92 7.97 0.22 -12.36
N THR A 93 7.51 0.13 -13.60
CA THR A 93 8.34 0.08 -14.81
C THR A 93 7.51 0.39 -16.06
N SER A 94 8.12 0.96 -17.10
CA SER A 94 7.48 1.14 -18.41
C SER A 94 7.29 -0.15 -19.21
N ASP A 95 7.97 -1.23 -18.80
CA ASP A 95 7.86 -2.55 -19.40
C ASP A 95 6.59 -3.26 -18.92
N HIS A 96 5.63 -3.41 -19.84
CA HIS A 96 4.35 -4.06 -19.57
C HIS A 96 4.47 -5.49 -19.01
N ASN A 97 5.49 -6.25 -19.46
CA ASN A 97 5.71 -7.61 -18.98
C ASN A 97 6.79 -7.67 -17.89
N GLY A 98 7.20 -6.53 -17.35
CA GLY A 98 8.35 -6.45 -16.46
C GLY A 98 8.12 -7.27 -15.20
N ILE A 99 9.00 -8.21 -14.91
CA ILE A 99 8.94 -8.97 -13.67
C ILE A 99 9.76 -8.23 -12.63
N MET A 100 9.13 -7.82 -11.52
CA MET A 100 9.80 -7.01 -10.51
C MET A 100 11.03 -7.73 -9.90
N SER A 101 10.94 -9.02 -9.61
CA SER A 101 12.03 -9.84 -9.06
C SER A 101 13.30 -9.82 -9.91
N GLU A 102 13.16 -9.64 -11.23
CA GLU A 102 14.27 -9.55 -12.18
C GLU A 102 14.88 -8.14 -12.28
N LYS A 103 14.21 -7.10 -11.76
CA LYS A 103 14.70 -5.72 -11.85
C LYS A 103 15.95 -5.50 -10.97
N PRO A 104 16.86 -4.58 -11.35
CA PRO A 104 18.04 -4.28 -10.56
C PRO A 104 17.67 -3.68 -9.20
N LEU A 105 18.55 -3.81 -8.19
CA LEU A 105 18.33 -3.23 -6.85
C LEU A 105 18.04 -1.72 -6.90
N SER A 106 18.66 -1.01 -7.83
CA SER A 106 18.42 0.43 -8.06
C SER A 106 16.94 0.75 -8.35
N ARG A 107 16.18 -0.18 -8.93
CA ARG A 107 14.74 -0.01 -9.16
C ARG A 107 13.97 -0.04 -7.84
N TYR A 108 14.29 -0.99 -6.97
CA TYR A 108 13.68 -1.11 -5.65
C TYR A 108 14.01 0.09 -4.76
N ILE A 109 15.25 0.58 -4.79
CA ILE A 109 15.64 1.79 -4.05
C ILE A 109 14.80 2.99 -4.49
N LYS A 110 14.63 3.18 -5.80
CA LYS A 110 13.76 4.24 -6.34
C LYS A 110 12.31 4.07 -5.89
N LEU A 111 11.79 2.84 -5.89
CA LEU A 111 10.43 2.56 -5.46
C LEU A 111 10.22 2.90 -3.97
N VAL A 112 11.13 2.51 -3.09
CA VAL A 112 11.07 2.86 -1.66
C VAL A 112 11.15 4.38 -1.46
N LYS A 113 12.00 5.08 -2.22
CA LYS A 113 12.06 6.55 -2.21
C LYS A 113 10.74 7.19 -2.64
N VAL A 114 10.10 6.67 -3.70
CA VAL A 114 8.78 7.13 -4.15
C VAL A 114 7.73 6.89 -3.06
N TRP A 115 7.70 5.70 -2.44
CA TRP A 115 6.78 5.42 -1.35
C TRP A 115 6.95 6.37 -0.17
N ARG A 116 8.19 6.65 0.25
CA ARG A 116 8.47 7.62 1.30
C ARG A 116 8.01 9.03 0.94
N ASP A 117 8.28 9.47 -0.28
CA ASP A 117 7.87 10.79 -0.75
C ASP A 117 6.34 10.94 -0.77
N ARG A 118 5.63 9.96 -1.36
CA ARG A 118 4.16 9.95 -1.37
C ARG A 118 3.58 9.83 0.03
N TYR A 119 4.15 9.00 0.90
CA TYR A 119 3.70 8.84 2.29
C TYR A 119 3.73 10.18 3.03
N ARG A 120 4.81 10.93 2.90
CA ARG A 120 4.95 12.27 3.49
C ARG A 120 3.95 13.26 2.89
N GLU A 121 3.91 13.41 1.57
CA GLU A 121 3.05 14.41 0.93
C GLU A 121 1.56 14.17 1.18
N LEU A 122 1.14 12.89 1.16
CA LEU A 122 -0.25 12.53 1.45
C LEU A 122 -0.58 12.65 2.94
N GLY A 123 0.36 12.28 3.81
CA GLY A 123 0.21 12.37 5.26
C GLY A 123 0.24 13.80 5.82
N ASP A 124 0.83 14.75 5.08
CA ASP A 124 0.84 16.17 5.46
C ASP A 124 -0.52 16.88 5.25
N LYS A 125 -1.53 16.19 4.69
CA LYS A 125 -2.87 16.72 4.46
C LYS A 125 -3.70 16.59 5.73
N ASP A 126 -4.29 17.69 6.18
CA ASP A 126 -5.06 17.81 7.43
C ASP A 126 -6.32 16.92 7.53
N TYR A 127 -6.81 16.41 6.40
CA TYR A 127 -7.96 15.52 6.30
C TYR A 127 -7.57 14.04 6.08
N ILE A 128 -6.29 13.69 6.15
CA ILE A 128 -5.79 12.32 5.99
C ILE A 128 -5.30 11.80 7.35
N ASP A 129 -5.87 10.67 7.78
CA ASP A 129 -5.50 10.00 9.02
C ASP A 129 -4.54 8.82 8.78
N TYR A 130 -4.56 8.22 7.59
CA TYR A 130 -3.75 7.03 7.28
C TYR A 130 -3.36 6.93 5.80
N VAL A 131 -2.10 6.60 5.52
CA VAL A 131 -1.62 6.33 4.16
C VAL A 131 -1.25 4.86 4.02
N PHE A 132 -1.97 4.15 3.16
CA PHE A 132 -1.78 2.72 2.90
C PHE A 132 -1.14 2.51 1.53
N ILE A 133 0.08 1.97 1.52
CA ILE A 133 0.82 1.62 0.31
C ILE A 133 0.71 0.11 0.13
N PHE A 134 0.21 -0.34 -1.02
CA PHE A 134 -0.01 -1.76 -1.27
C PHE A 134 0.15 -2.13 -2.75
N GLU A 135 0.29 -3.43 -3.00
CA GLU A 135 0.32 -4.03 -4.33
C GLU A 135 -0.64 -5.22 -4.33
N ASN A 136 -1.40 -5.37 -5.41
CA ASN A 136 -2.05 -6.63 -5.74
C ASN A 136 -1.31 -7.20 -6.96
N LYS A 137 -0.77 -8.42 -6.86
CA LYS A 137 -0.03 -9.11 -7.93
C LYS A 137 -0.66 -10.48 -8.21
N GLY A 138 -1.04 -10.72 -9.47
CA GLY A 138 -1.61 -12.00 -9.94
C GLY A 138 -3.10 -11.92 -10.28
N GLU A 139 -3.53 -12.68 -11.30
CA GLU A 139 -4.94 -12.73 -11.69
C GLU A 139 -5.83 -13.32 -10.59
N GLU A 140 -5.29 -14.27 -9.85
CA GLU A 140 -5.95 -15.03 -8.79
C GLU A 140 -6.37 -14.14 -7.62
N VAL A 141 -5.69 -13.00 -7.42
CA VAL A 141 -6.02 -12.00 -6.38
C VAL A 141 -6.80 -10.81 -6.94
N GLY A 142 -7.36 -10.94 -8.14
CA GLY A 142 -8.28 -9.96 -8.73
C GLY A 142 -7.62 -8.79 -9.45
N VAL A 143 -6.35 -8.91 -9.83
CA VAL A 143 -5.66 -7.92 -10.68
C VAL A 143 -6.30 -7.91 -12.06
N THR A 144 -6.78 -6.75 -12.49
CA THR A 144 -7.41 -6.56 -13.80
C THR A 144 -6.49 -5.97 -14.86
N LEU A 145 -5.30 -5.51 -14.46
CA LEU A 145 -4.28 -4.90 -15.32
C LEU A 145 -2.93 -5.57 -15.04
N HIS A 146 -2.37 -6.27 -16.03
CA HIS A 146 -1.14 -7.04 -15.87
C HIS A 146 0.14 -6.21 -15.71
N HIS A 147 0.08 -4.93 -16.11
CA HIS A 147 1.22 -4.03 -16.01
C HIS A 147 1.68 -3.89 -14.56
N PRO A 148 2.99 -4.00 -14.23
CA PRO A 148 3.48 -3.94 -12.84
C PRO A 148 3.16 -2.61 -12.15
N HIS A 149 2.28 -2.67 -11.15
CA HIS A 149 1.85 -1.48 -10.42
C HIS A 149 1.43 -1.78 -9.00
N GLY A 150 1.60 -0.78 -8.14
CA GLY A 150 1.02 -0.70 -6.81
C GLY A 150 -0.01 0.43 -6.75
N GLN A 151 -0.54 0.65 -5.55
CA GLN A 151 -1.51 1.67 -5.24
C GLN A 151 -1.19 2.32 -3.90
N ILE A 152 -1.59 3.58 -3.74
CA ILE A 152 -1.50 4.30 -2.47
C ILE A 152 -2.87 4.89 -2.16
N TYR A 153 -3.46 4.49 -1.04
CA TYR A 153 -4.74 5.01 -0.57
C TYR A 153 -4.51 5.84 0.68
N ALA A 154 -4.81 7.14 0.61
CA ALA A 154 -4.82 8.06 1.73
C ALA A 154 -6.26 8.19 2.25
N TYR A 155 -6.50 7.70 3.46
CA TYR A 155 -7.82 7.60 4.09
C TYR A 155 -8.08 8.76 5.06
N PRO A 156 -9.32 9.27 5.14
CA PRO A 156 -9.74 10.24 6.16
C PRO A 156 -10.16 9.56 7.49
N PHE A 157 -9.74 8.32 7.70
CA PHE A 157 -9.98 7.54 8.91
C PHE A 157 -8.93 6.44 9.00
N ILE A 158 -8.70 5.92 10.22
CA ILE A 158 -7.83 4.75 10.43
C ILE A 158 -8.57 3.47 10.01
N PRO A 159 -8.00 2.64 9.11
CA PRO A 159 -8.63 1.39 8.72
C PRO A 159 -8.77 0.40 9.90
N PRO A 160 -9.76 -0.50 9.89
CA PRO A 160 -10.15 -1.29 11.08
C PRO A 160 -9.06 -2.24 11.61
N VAL A 161 -8.31 -2.88 10.71
CA VAL A 161 -7.19 -3.76 11.10
C VAL A 161 -6.08 -2.94 11.77
N ILE A 162 -5.79 -1.75 11.22
CA ILE A 162 -4.78 -0.85 11.78
C ILE A 162 -5.24 -0.28 13.13
N GLU A 163 -6.51 0.07 13.28
CA GLU A 163 -7.07 0.50 14.57
C GLU A 163 -6.90 -0.59 15.64
N GLN A 164 -7.12 -1.85 15.27
CA GLN A 164 -6.89 -2.99 16.17
C GLN A 164 -5.41 -3.19 16.52
N GLU A 165 -4.50 -3.04 15.55
CA GLU A 165 -3.05 -3.09 15.77
C GLU A 165 -2.58 -1.97 16.70
N LEU A 166 -3.09 -0.74 16.51
CA LEU A 166 -2.78 0.41 17.38
C LEU A 166 -3.29 0.19 18.80
N ASN A 167 -4.52 -0.30 18.96
CA ASN A 167 -5.12 -0.56 20.27
C ASN A 167 -4.35 -1.64 21.04
N SER A 168 -4.04 -2.77 20.40
CA SER A 168 -3.28 -3.85 21.03
C SER A 168 -1.83 -3.43 21.34
N SER A 169 -1.19 -2.66 20.46
CA SER A 169 0.14 -2.10 20.70
C SER A 169 0.15 -1.13 21.88
N LYS A 170 -0.87 -0.29 22.01
CA LYS A 170 -1.04 0.64 23.13
C LYS A 170 -1.25 -0.09 24.44
N GLU A 171 -2.16 -1.07 24.48
CA GLU A 171 -2.43 -1.88 25.67
C GLU A 171 -1.16 -2.59 26.14
N TYR A 172 -0.41 -3.19 25.22
CA TYR A 172 0.84 -3.87 25.54
C TYR A 172 1.90 -2.90 26.07
N LEU A 173 2.06 -1.74 25.43
CA LEU A 173 3.01 -0.71 25.87
C LEU A 173 2.68 -0.19 27.28
N GLU A 174 1.40 0.07 27.57
CA GLU A 174 0.94 0.53 28.89
C GLU A 174 1.19 -0.51 29.99
N LYS A 175 1.08 -1.80 29.65
CA LYS A 175 1.24 -2.90 30.60
C LYS A 175 2.70 -3.29 30.82
N GLU A 176 3.48 -3.42 29.75
CA GLU A 176 4.82 -4.02 29.77
C GLU A 176 5.95 -2.99 29.58
N GLY A 177 5.64 -1.77 29.15
CA GLY A 177 6.63 -0.70 28.96
C GLY A 177 7.53 -0.87 27.74
N GLU A 178 7.22 -1.81 26.84
CA GLU A 178 7.97 -2.11 25.61
C GLU A 178 7.04 -2.07 24.38
N CYS A 179 7.59 -1.74 23.21
CA CYS A 179 6.85 -1.81 21.95
C CYS A 179 6.53 -3.26 21.57
N LEU A 180 5.26 -3.56 21.33
CA LEU A 180 4.78 -4.89 20.95
C LEU A 180 5.52 -5.47 19.74
N PHE A 181 5.67 -4.71 18.66
CA PHE A 181 6.38 -5.15 17.46
C PHE A 181 7.86 -5.43 17.70
N CYS A 182 8.53 -4.60 18.51
CA CYS A 182 9.93 -4.81 18.87
C CYS A 182 10.11 -6.10 19.69
N LYS A 183 9.20 -6.34 20.65
CA LYS A 183 9.17 -7.58 21.42
C LYS A 183 8.92 -8.79 20.52
N THR A 184 7.94 -8.74 19.64
CA THR A 184 7.65 -9.82 18.68
C THR A 184 8.88 -10.14 17.83
N LEU A 185 9.53 -9.12 17.26
CA LEU A 185 10.74 -9.35 16.46
C LEU A 185 11.88 -9.95 17.28
N LYS A 186 12.04 -9.52 18.53
CA LYS A 186 13.07 -10.06 19.44
C LYS A 186 12.84 -11.56 19.69
N GLU A 187 11.62 -11.96 20.04
CA GLU A 187 11.26 -13.37 20.25
C GLU A 187 11.47 -14.21 18.98
N GLU A 188 11.08 -13.69 17.82
CA GLU A 188 11.28 -14.38 16.54
C GLU A 188 12.77 -14.58 16.21
N LYS A 189 13.61 -13.58 16.51
CA LYS A 189 15.07 -13.67 16.33
C LYS A 189 15.73 -14.63 17.31
N GLU A 190 15.27 -14.67 18.56
CA GLU A 190 15.76 -15.61 19.57
C GLU A 190 15.42 -17.07 19.20
N ASP A 191 14.22 -17.32 18.65
CA ASP A 191 13.82 -18.64 18.16
C ASP A 191 14.53 -19.02 16.84
N GLY A 192 14.71 -18.06 15.93
CA GLY A 192 15.47 -18.19 14.68
C GLY A 192 14.85 -19.07 13.58
N ARG A 193 13.96 -20.01 13.91
CA ARG A 193 13.42 -21.01 12.96
C ARG A 193 12.56 -20.42 11.84
N ARG A 194 11.98 -19.25 12.07
CA ARG A 194 11.07 -18.57 11.13
C ARG A 194 11.73 -17.40 10.38
N ILE A 195 13.02 -17.14 10.63
CA ILE A 195 13.75 -16.08 9.94
C ILE A 195 14.09 -16.53 8.52
N ILE A 196 13.74 -15.71 7.54
CA ILE A 196 14.03 -15.98 6.12
C ILE A 196 15.34 -15.32 5.72
N ILE A 197 15.47 -14.02 6.04
CA ILE A 197 16.66 -13.22 5.76
C ILE A 197 16.67 -11.98 6.67
N SER A 198 17.86 -11.50 7.02
CA SER A 198 18.06 -10.27 7.77
C SER A 198 19.25 -9.50 7.19
N ASN A 199 19.17 -8.18 7.20
CA ASN A 199 20.29 -7.27 7.00
C ASN A 199 20.39 -6.31 8.19
N ASP A 200 21.22 -5.27 8.10
CA ASP A 200 21.47 -4.37 9.25
C ASP A 200 20.18 -3.66 9.71
N SER A 201 19.32 -3.23 8.79
CA SER A 201 18.13 -2.43 9.12
C SER A 201 16.82 -3.23 9.20
N PHE A 202 16.70 -4.39 8.55
CA PHE A 202 15.44 -5.14 8.46
C PHE A 202 15.60 -6.66 8.61
N THR A 203 14.52 -7.32 9.03
CA THR A 203 14.41 -8.77 9.10
C THR A 203 13.09 -9.22 8.49
N ALA A 204 13.18 -10.16 7.54
CA ALA A 204 12.03 -10.84 6.96
C ALA A 204 11.85 -12.22 7.59
N LEU A 205 10.62 -12.53 7.99
CA LEU A 205 10.27 -13.75 8.71
C LEU A 205 8.86 -14.23 8.35
N VAL A 206 8.60 -15.51 8.56
CA VAL A 206 7.23 -16.04 8.62
C VAL A 206 6.70 -15.78 10.03
N PRO A 207 5.63 -15.00 10.23
CA PRO A 207 5.16 -14.73 11.58
C PRO A 207 4.67 -16.01 12.25
N PHE A 208 4.92 -16.16 13.57
CA PHE A 208 4.38 -17.27 14.35
C PHE A 208 2.86 -17.47 14.16
N SER A 209 2.12 -16.37 13.96
CA SER A 209 0.68 -16.34 13.75
C SER A 209 0.27 -16.12 12.29
N ALA A 210 1.05 -16.64 11.33
CA ALA A 210 0.74 -16.53 9.90
C ALA A 210 -0.70 -17.00 9.57
N SER A 211 -1.45 -16.16 8.86
CA SER A 211 -2.79 -16.44 8.35
C SER A 211 -2.77 -17.02 6.93
N TYR A 212 -1.70 -16.78 6.17
CA TYR A 212 -1.46 -17.37 4.84
C TYR A 212 -0.30 -18.37 4.85
N THR A 213 -0.35 -19.37 3.97
CA THR A 213 0.63 -20.48 3.91
C THR A 213 2.08 -20.02 3.73
N TYR A 214 2.29 -18.93 2.98
CA TYR A 214 3.61 -18.35 2.71
C TYR A 214 3.65 -16.88 3.10
N GLU A 215 2.97 -16.51 4.18
CA GLU A 215 2.99 -15.15 4.73
C GLU A 215 4.40 -14.75 5.16
N VAL A 216 4.81 -13.53 4.79
CA VAL A 216 6.10 -12.96 5.18
C VAL A 216 5.88 -11.55 5.70
N HIS A 217 6.38 -11.31 6.91
CA HIS A 217 6.47 -9.98 7.49
C HIS A 217 7.90 -9.47 7.41
N ILE A 218 8.05 -8.17 7.14
CA ILE A 218 9.34 -7.47 7.16
C ILE A 218 9.27 -6.43 8.28
N TYR A 219 10.12 -6.58 9.29
CA TYR A 219 10.22 -5.65 10.41
C TYR A 219 11.53 -4.88 10.36
N ALA A 220 11.49 -3.59 10.73
CA ALA A 220 12.69 -2.83 11.04
C ALA A 220 13.36 -3.39 12.29
N ASN A 221 14.69 -3.51 12.26
CA ASN A 221 15.49 -3.98 13.38
C ASN A 221 15.57 -2.96 14.52
N LYS A 222 15.41 -1.67 14.18
CA LYS A 222 15.26 -0.57 15.12
C LYS A 222 13.78 -0.22 15.26
N HIS A 223 13.43 0.41 16.37
CA HIS A 223 12.11 1.00 16.54
C HIS A 223 11.96 2.21 15.60
N LEU A 224 11.15 2.05 14.55
CA LEU A 224 10.76 3.10 13.59
C LEU A 224 9.24 3.12 13.53
N SER A 225 8.64 4.31 13.62
CA SER A 225 7.19 4.47 13.67
C SER A 225 6.56 4.58 12.28
N SER A 226 7.32 5.05 11.30
CA SER A 226 6.84 5.22 9.93
C SER A 226 7.96 5.29 8.89
N LEU A 227 7.57 5.35 7.60
CA LEU A 227 8.50 5.60 6.50
C LEU A 227 9.22 6.96 6.61
N ASN A 228 8.68 7.92 7.38
CA ASN A 228 9.34 9.21 7.58
C ASN A 228 10.65 9.09 8.37
N ASP A 229 10.75 8.07 9.23
CA ASP A 229 11.90 7.83 10.11
C ASP A 229 13.08 7.16 9.38
N PHE A 230 12.92 6.83 8.09
CA PHE A 230 13.94 6.14 7.32
C PHE A 230 15.11 7.09 6.99
N SER A 231 16.34 6.62 7.18
CA SER A 231 17.50 7.21 6.52
C SER A 231 17.71 6.57 5.15
N GLU A 232 18.67 7.09 4.37
CA GLU A 232 19.07 6.47 3.11
C GLU A 232 19.51 5.00 3.29
N LYS A 233 20.08 4.66 4.45
CA LYS A 233 20.43 3.26 4.76
C LYS A 233 19.19 2.38 4.85
N GLU A 234 18.16 2.79 5.60
CA GLU A 234 16.92 2.03 5.70
C GLU A 234 16.22 1.89 4.34
N GLU A 235 16.27 2.91 3.48
CA GLU A 235 15.71 2.82 2.12
C GLU A 235 16.40 1.74 1.28
N ILE A 236 17.73 1.70 1.31
CA ILE A 236 18.55 0.72 0.57
C ILE A 236 18.33 -0.69 1.13
N ASP A 237 18.32 -0.82 2.45
CA ASP A 237 18.20 -2.11 3.12
C ASP A 237 16.80 -2.70 2.96
N LEU A 238 15.73 -1.89 3.01
CA LEU A 238 14.38 -2.38 2.70
C LEU A 238 14.28 -2.83 1.24
N ALA A 239 14.84 -2.05 0.31
CA ALA A 239 14.87 -2.41 -1.11
C ALA A 239 15.57 -3.75 -1.37
N ALA A 240 16.67 -4.04 -0.65
CA ALA A 240 17.39 -5.28 -0.75
C ALA A 240 16.59 -6.48 -0.21
N ILE A 241 15.89 -6.32 0.93
CA ILE A 241 15.01 -7.36 1.48
C ILE A 241 13.85 -7.62 0.52
N LEU A 242 13.15 -6.59 0.06
CA LEU A 242 12.01 -6.74 -0.86
C LEU A 242 12.39 -7.48 -2.14
N LYS A 243 13.51 -7.10 -2.76
CA LYS A 243 14.02 -7.80 -3.93
C LYS A 243 14.27 -9.28 -3.63
N THR A 244 14.95 -9.57 -2.52
CA THR A 244 15.30 -10.95 -2.16
C THR A 244 14.06 -11.80 -1.86
N ILE A 245 13.07 -11.24 -1.16
CA ILE A 245 11.81 -11.93 -0.87
C ILE A 245 11.03 -12.21 -2.14
N LEU A 246 10.89 -11.25 -3.05
CA LEU A 246 10.21 -11.48 -4.33
C LEU A 246 10.93 -12.54 -5.18
N MET A 247 12.26 -12.53 -5.21
CA MET A 247 13.04 -13.58 -5.89
C MET A 247 12.93 -14.97 -5.24
N LYS A 248 12.53 -15.06 -3.96
CA LYS A 248 12.30 -16.34 -3.27
C LYS A 248 10.89 -16.88 -3.49
N PHE A 249 9.93 -16.01 -3.79
CA PHE A 249 8.55 -16.39 -4.09
C PHE A 249 8.36 -16.86 -5.54
N ASP A 250 9.05 -16.22 -6.47
CA ASP A 250 9.07 -16.63 -7.89
C ASP A 250 9.93 -17.90 -8.09
#